data_AF-A0A938MQ25-F1
#
_entry.id   AF-A0A938MQ25-F1
#
_cell.length_a   1.000
_cell.length_b   1.000
_cell.length_c   1.000
_cell.angle_alpha   90.00
_cell.angle_beta   90.00
_cell.angle_gamma   90.00
#
_symmetry.space_group_name_H-M   'P 1'
#
loop_
_entity.id
_entity.type
_entity.pdbx_description
1 polymer ?
#
loop_
_entity_poly.entity_id
_entity_poly.type
_entity_poly.pdbx_seq_one_letter_code
_entity_poly.pdbx_strand_id
1 'polypeptide(L)'
;AALLAAAAMLLTGCCTPAQARRSIEWHVLLVIAAALGVGTALEKTGAASAIAGVMLGLVQDNPWLVLAMVYLVTTCFTELVTNNAAAALVFPIAMNTAERLGVNPMPFIACIMIAASASFATPIGYQTNLMVYGPGGYRFSDYFRIGIPLNISIGIVAVLLAPLAWGF
;
A
#
# COMPACT_ATOMS: atom_id res chain seq x y z
N ALA A 1 -8.25 3.40 20.62
CA ALA A 1 -7.05 2.75 21.17
C ALA A 1 -5.80 3.62 21.05
N ALA A 2 -5.38 4.01 19.84
CA ALA A 2 -4.12 4.76 19.62
C ALA A 2 -3.98 6.06 20.44
N LEU A 3 -5.02 6.90 20.50
CA LEU A 3 -5.00 8.14 21.30
C LEU A 3 -4.87 7.88 22.81
N LEU A 4 -5.51 6.82 23.32
CA LEU A 4 -5.41 6.43 24.73
C LEU A 4 -4.01 5.93 25.06
N ALA A 5 -3.39 5.13 24.17
CA ALA A 5 -2.01 4.69 24.33
C ALA A 5 -1.02 5.87 24.31
N ALA A 6 -1.20 6.83 23.40
CA ALA A 6 -0.39 8.05 23.36
C ALA A 6 -0.55 8.89 24.63
N ALA A 7 -1.78 9.06 25.13
CA ALA A 7 -2.03 9.76 26.38
C ALA A 7 -1.40 9.04 27.58
N ALA A 8 -1.52 7.71 27.65
CA ALA A 8 -0.89 6.90 28.70
C ALA A 8 0.64 7.04 28.68
N MET A 9 1.28 7.01 27.51
CA MET A 9 2.73 7.20 27.35
C MET A 9 3.22 8.56 27.85
N LEU A 10 2.42 9.62 27.68
CA LEU A 10 2.72 10.96 28.20
C LEU A 10 2.51 11.04 29.71
N LEU A 11 1.39 10.48 30.22
CA LEU A 11 1.05 10.50 31.65
C LEU A 11 2.01 9.64 32.49
N THR A 12 2.51 8.54 31.93
CA THR A 12 3.48 7.64 32.59
C THR A 12 4.94 8.12 32.45
N GLY A 13 5.19 9.19 31.68
CA GLY A 13 6.53 9.73 31.47
C GLY A 13 7.42 8.87 30.55
N CYS A 14 6.88 7.87 29.86
CA CYS A 14 7.62 7.08 28.87
C CYS A 14 8.11 7.93 27.68
N CYS A 15 7.43 9.05 27.40
CA CYS A 15 7.78 9.95 26.31
C CYS A 15 7.56 11.41 26.73
N THR A 16 8.47 12.30 26.35
CA THR A 16 8.29 13.75 26.56
C THR A 16 7.34 14.35 25.51
N PRO A 17 6.63 15.45 25.81
CA PRO A 17 5.80 16.14 24.82
C PRO A 17 6.57 16.55 23.56
N ALA A 18 7.86 16.88 23.70
CA ALA A 18 8.73 17.24 22.57
C ALA A 18 9.02 16.02 21.68
N GLN A 19 9.31 14.85 22.26
CA GLN A 19 9.50 13.60 21.52
C GLN A 19 8.20 13.18 20.82
N ALA A 20 7.06 13.25 21.51
CA ALA A 20 5.75 12.92 20.94
C ALA A 20 5.39 13.82 19.74
N ARG A 21 5.74 15.11 19.80
CA ARG A 21 5.51 16.02 18.67
C ARG A 21 6.46 15.77 17.50
N ARG A 22 7.70 15.36 17.77
CA ARG A 22 8.69 15.01 16.75
C ARG A 22 8.40 13.66 16.07
N SER A 23 7.73 12.74 16.76
CA SER A 23 7.35 11.44 16.18
C SER A 23 6.19 11.53 15.18
N ILE A 24 5.58 12.71 15.00
CA ILE A 24 4.51 12.90 14.01
C ILE A 24 5.12 13.01 12.61
N GLU A 25 4.84 12.03 11.76
CA GLU A 25 5.22 12.06 10.34
C GLU A 25 4.25 12.92 9.52
N TRP A 26 4.43 14.24 9.57
CA TRP A 26 3.59 15.21 8.85
C TRP A 26 3.50 14.93 7.35
N HIS A 27 4.58 14.46 6.74
CA HIS A 27 4.59 14.10 5.32
C HIS A 27 3.57 13.00 5.00
N VAL A 28 3.51 11.94 5.82
CA VAL A 28 2.54 10.85 5.64
C VAL A 28 1.11 11.35 5.81
N LEU A 29 0.84 12.17 6.84
CA LEU A 29 -0.49 12.74 7.06
C LEU A 29 -0.95 13.60 5.87
N LEU A 30 -0.06 14.42 5.31
CA LEU A 30 -0.34 15.23 4.13
C LEU A 30 -0.62 14.38 2.89
N VAL A 31 0.13 13.29 2.70
CA VAL A 31 -0.09 12.37 1.58
C VAL A 31 -1.43 11.64 1.71
N ILE A 32 -1.81 11.19 2.91
CA ILE A 32 -3.14 10.59 3.15
C ILE A 32 -4.24 11.61 2.84
N ALA A 33 -4.12 12.84 3.33
CA ALA A 33 -5.11 13.90 3.06
C ALA A 33 -5.22 14.20 1.56
N ALA A 34 -4.09 14.29 0.86
CA ALA A 34 -4.04 14.49 -0.59
C ALA A 34 -4.68 13.31 -1.33
N ALA A 35 -4.40 12.07 -0.92
CA ALA A 35 -4.95 10.88 -1.55
C ALA A 35 -6.47 10.77 -1.39
N LEU A 36 -7.03 11.14 -0.23
CA LEU A 36 -8.47 11.26 -0.04
C LEU A 36 -9.09 12.34 -0.94
N GLY A 37 -8.40 13.47 -1.09
CA GLY A 37 -8.78 14.53 -2.03
C GLY A 37 -8.76 14.06 -3.49
N VAL A 38 -7.71 13.34 -3.91
CA VAL A 38 -7.59 12.74 -5.24
C VAL A 38 -8.68 11.69 -5.46
N GLY A 39 -8.94 10.82 -4.48
CA GLY A 39 -10.03 9.84 -4.55
C GLY A 39 -11.39 10.51 -4.80
N THR A 40 -11.69 11.56 -4.06
CA THR A 40 -12.93 12.35 -4.23
C THR A 40 -12.98 13.02 -5.61
N ALA A 41 -11.85 13.54 -6.11
CA ALA A 41 -11.78 14.15 -7.43
C ALA A 41 -11.98 13.10 -8.54
N LEU A 42 -11.37 11.92 -8.42
CA LEU A 42 -11.53 10.80 -9.36
C LEU A 42 -12.98 10.30 -9.41
N GLU A 43 -13.67 10.27 -8.26
CA GLU A 43 -15.08 9.92 -8.19
C GLU A 43 -15.97 10.97 -8.87
N LYS A 44 -15.81 12.26 -8.52
CA LYS A 44 -16.59 13.36 -9.11
C LYS A 44 -16.38 13.54 -10.61
N THR A 45 -15.18 13.29 -11.10
CA THR A 45 -14.85 13.39 -12.54
C THR A 45 -15.27 12.14 -13.33
N GLY A 46 -15.66 11.06 -12.65
CA GLY A 46 -15.89 9.77 -13.29
C GLY A 46 -14.61 9.05 -13.76
N ALA A 47 -13.43 9.58 -13.44
CA ALA A 47 -12.15 8.96 -13.80
C ALA A 47 -11.94 7.62 -13.06
N ALA A 48 -12.32 7.52 -11.78
CA ALA A 48 -12.31 6.25 -11.03
C ALA A 48 -13.15 5.19 -11.75
N SER A 49 -14.31 5.62 -12.25
CA SER A 49 -15.24 4.79 -13.00
C SER A 49 -14.66 4.32 -14.35
N ALA A 50 -13.93 5.18 -15.05
CA ALA A 50 -13.23 4.84 -16.28
C ALA A 50 -12.07 3.86 -16.04
N ILE A 51 -11.24 4.12 -15.02
CA ILE A 51 -10.11 3.25 -14.64
C ILE A 51 -10.62 1.86 -14.26
N ALA A 52 -11.63 1.79 -13.39
CA ALA A 52 -12.25 0.53 -13.02
C ALA A 52 -12.85 -0.19 -14.25
N GLY A 53 -13.50 0.53 -15.17
CA GLY A 53 -14.00 -0.06 -16.42
C GLY A 53 -12.90 -0.65 -17.31
N VAL A 54 -11.75 0.02 -17.43
CA VAL A 54 -10.59 -0.51 -18.16
C VAL A 54 -10.02 -1.75 -17.47
N MET A 55 -9.84 -1.70 -16.14
CA MET A 55 -9.35 -2.85 -15.37
C MET A 55 -10.31 -4.04 -15.53
N LEU A 56 -11.60 -3.84 -15.29
CA LEU A 56 -12.63 -4.88 -15.41
C LEU A 56 -12.74 -5.44 -16.83
N GLY A 57 -12.62 -4.60 -17.86
CA GLY A 57 -12.61 -5.02 -19.26
C GLY A 57 -11.41 -5.91 -19.64
N LEU A 58 -10.26 -5.71 -18.99
CA LEU A 58 -9.06 -6.54 -19.18
C LEU A 58 -9.16 -7.90 -18.49
N VAL A 59 -9.89 -8.00 -17.38
CA VAL A 59 -9.96 -9.21 -16.52
C VAL A 59 -11.35 -9.81 -16.35
N GLN A 60 -12.30 -9.43 -17.20
CA GLN A 60 -13.65 -10.01 -17.32
C GLN A 60 -14.40 -10.11 -15.98
N ASP A 61 -14.36 -9.04 -15.18
CA ASP A 61 -15.02 -8.96 -13.87
C ASP A 61 -14.62 -10.05 -12.85
N ASN A 62 -13.52 -10.78 -13.05
CA ASN A 62 -13.09 -11.80 -12.10
C ASN A 62 -12.43 -11.16 -10.87
N PRO A 63 -13.01 -11.27 -9.65
CA PRO A 63 -12.51 -10.59 -8.45
C PRO A 63 -11.06 -10.95 -8.10
N TRP A 64 -10.64 -12.20 -8.37
CA TRP A 64 -9.27 -12.66 -8.12
C TRP A 64 -8.25 -11.97 -9.02
N LEU A 65 -8.59 -11.81 -10.30
CA LEU A 65 -7.69 -11.19 -11.27
C LEU A 65 -7.59 -9.68 -11.05
N VAL A 66 -8.71 -9.05 -10.67
CA VAL A 66 -8.74 -7.64 -10.30
C VAL A 66 -7.93 -7.39 -9.03
N LEU A 67 -8.03 -8.27 -8.03
CA LEU A 67 -7.21 -8.22 -6.82
C LEU A 67 -5.71 -8.34 -7.14
N ALA A 68 -5.34 -9.27 -8.02
CA ALA A 68 -3.96 -9.43 -8.49
C ALA A 68 -3.45 -8.18 -9.22
N MET A 69 -4.31 -7.53 -10.02
CA MET A 69 -3.96 -6.29 -10.71
C MET A 69 -3.74 -5.13 -9.71
N VAL A 70 -4.60 -4.98 -8.71
CA VAL A 70 -4.45 -3.98 -7.65
C VAL A 70 -3.16 -4.23 -6.85
N TYR A 71 -2.84 -5.48 -6.54
CA TYR A 71 -1.56 -5.84 -5.90
C TYR A 71 -0.39 -5.39 -6.76
N LEU A 72 -0.39 -5.73 -8.05
CA LEU A 72 0.69 -5.40 -8.98
C LEU A 72 0.89 -3.88 -9.10
N VAL A 73 -0.20 -3.12 -9.26
CA VAL A 73 -0.13 -1.65 -9.27
C VAL A 73 0.47 -1.14 -7.96
N THR A 74 0.03 -1.66 -6.82
CA THR A 74 0.56 -1.22 -5.52
C THR A 74 2.05 -1.50 -5.39
N THR A 75 2.52 -2.71 -5.76
CA THR A 75 3.94 -3.05 -5.76
C THR A 75 4.74 -2.15 -6.70
N CYS A 76 4.23 -1.84 -7.90
CA CYS A 76 4.93 -0.90 -8.78
C CYS A 76 5.07 0.50 -8.16
N PHE A 77 4.02 1.01 -7.51
CA PHE A 77 4.08 2.32 -6.84
C PHE A 77 5.00 2.32 -5.62
N THR A 78 5.02 1.24 -4.84
CA THR A 78 5.83 1.13 -3.62
C THR A 78 7.34 1.04 -3.89
N GLU A 79 7.73 0.62 -5.09
CA GLU A 79 9.13 0.57 -5.52
C GLU A 79 9.62 1.93 -6.04
N LEU A 80 8.70 2.85 -6.34
CA LEU A 80 9.00 4.18 -6.88
C LEU A 80 8.85 5.30 -5.84
N VAL A 81 7.96 5.12 -4.87
CA VAL A 81 7.59 6.11 -3.84
C VAL A 81 7.63 5.43 -2.46
N THR A 82 7.40 6.18 -1.39
CA THR A 82 7.30 5.60 -0.04
C THR A 82 6.07 4.69 0.09
N ASN A 83 6.21 3.59 0.84
CA ASN A 83 5.15 2.60 1.07
C ASN A 83 3.82 3.22 1.51
N ASN A 84 3.88 4.16 2.45
CA ASN A 84 2.69 4.85 2.96
C ASN A 84 2.02 5.69 1.88
N ALA A 85 2.78 6.33 1.00
CA ALA A 85 2.25 7.11 -0.10
C ALA A 85 1.60 6.23 -1.19
N ALA A 86 2.26 5.12 -1.53
CA ALA A 86 1.73 4.13 -2.47
C ALA A 86 0.39 3.56 -1.98
N ALA A 87 0.32 3.13 -0.72
CA ALA A 87 -0.91 2.61 -0.12
C ALA A 87 -2.03 3.66 -0.13
N ALA A 88 -1.74 4.90 0.27
CA ALA A 88 -2.72 5.98 0.27
C ALA A 88 -3.29 6.25 -1.13
N LEU A 89 -2.44 6.25 -2.16
CA LEU A 89 -2.83 6.54 -3.54
C LEU A 89 -3.67 5.42 -4.16
N VAL A 90 -3.34 4.15 -3.88
CA VAL A 90 -4.05 3.00 -4.48
C VAL A 90 -5.34 2.66 -3.73
N PHE A 91 -5.43 2.98 -2.44
CA PHE A 91 -6.62 2.75 -1.61
C PHE A 91 -7.95 3.20 -2.24
N PRO A 92 -8.12 4.45 -2.72
CA PRO A 92 -9.39 4.89 -3.30
C PRO A 92 -9.75 4.12 -4.58
N ILE A 93 -8.76 3.71 -5.38
CA ILE A 93 -8.96 2.92 -6.60
C ILE A 93 -9.48 1.53 -6.23
N ALA A 94 -8.87 0.90 -5.24
CA ALA A 94 -9.26 -0.43 -4.76
C ALA A 94 -10.66 -0.45 -4.15
N MET A 95 -11.01 0.56 -3.34
CA MET A 95 -12.35 0.72 -2.77
C MET A 95 -13.42 0.81 -3.87
N ASN A 96 -13.23 1.72 -4.85
CA ASN A 96 -14.17 1.88 -5.97
C ASN A 96 -14.28 0.61 -6.82
N THR A 97 -13.18 -0.13 -6.98
CA THR A 97 -13.18 -1.36 -7.77
C THR A 97 -13.93 -2.49 -7.07
N ALA A 98 -13.75 -2.63 -5.75
CA ALA A 98 -14.52 -3.59 -4.94
C ALA A 98 -16.02 -3.27 -4.95
N GLU A 99 -16.40 -1.99 -4.80
CA GLU A 99 -17.80 -1.56 -4.87
C GLU A 99 -18.44 -1.89 -6.23
N ARG A 100 -17.71 -1.68 -7.34
CA ARG A 100 -18.19 -2.01 -8.69
C ARG A 100 -18.37 -3.51 -8.93
N LEU A 101 -17.49 -4.32 -8.35
CA LEU A 101 -17.61 -5.78 -8.37
C LEU A 101 -18.70 -6.30 -7.41
N GLY A 102 -19.23 -5.45 -6.53
CA GLY A 102 -20.19 -5.86 -5.50
C GLY A 102 -19.59 -6.80 -4.45
N VAL A 103 -18.27 -6.73 -4.25
CA VAL A 103 -17.52 -7.58 -3.29
C VAL A 103 -17.04 -6.77 -2.10
N ASN A 104 -16.74 -7.47 -1.01
CA ASN A 104 -16.11 -6.95 0.17
C ASN A 104 -14.76 -6.29 -0.18
N PRO A 105 -14.51 -5.03 0.23
CA PRO A 105 -13.24 -4.35 -0.02
C PRO A 105 -12.09 -4.85 0.87
N MET A 106 -12.36 -5.60 1.95
CA MET A 106 -11.33 -6.04 2.90
C MET A 106 -10.16 -6.82 2.26
N PRO A 107 -10.38 -7.80 1.36
CA PRO A 107 -9.29 -8.47 0.66
C PRO A 107 -8.39 -7.52 -0.13
N PHE A 108 -8.98 -6.50 -0.76
CA PHE A 108 -8.23 -5.49 -1.52
C PHE A 108 -7.37 -4.62 -0.61
N ILE A 109 -7.93 -4.16 0.51
CA ILE A 109 -7.20 -3.37 1.50
C ILE A 109 -6.04 -4.19 2.09
N ALA A 110 -6.30 -5.46 2.44
CA ALA A 110 -5.27 -6.37 2.94
C ALA A 110 -4.14 -6.58 1.90
N CYS A 111 -4.50 -6.79 0.63
CA CYS A 111 -3.51 -6.91 -0.44
C CYS A 111 -2.69 -5.63 -0.62
N ILE A 112 -3.31 -4.45 -0.55
CA ILE A 112 -2.57 -3.17 -0.62
C ILE A 112 -1.58 -3.06 0.54
N MET A 113 -1.99 -3.39 1.77
CA MET A 113 -1.10 -3.31 2.93
C MET A 113 0.11 -4.24 2.79
N ILE A 114 -0.10 -5.46 2.28
CA ILE A 114 0.99 -6.41 2.04
C ILE A 114 1.86 -5.93 0.87
N ALA A 115 1.26 -5.55 -0.25
CA ALA A 115 1.97 -5.09 -1.45
C ALA A 115 2.83 -3.86 -1.17
N ALA A 116 2.31 -2.88 -0.43
CA ALA A 116 3.04 -1.70 -0.02
C ALA A 116 4.19 -2.03 0.94
N SER A 117 4.11 -3.14 1.68
CA SER A 117 5.21 -3.57 2.56
C SER A 117 6.25 -4.43 1.82
N ALA A 118 5.86 -5.07 0.73
CA ALA A 118 6.71 -5.93 -0.09
C ALA A 118 7.53 -5.12 -1.11
N SER A 119 8.40 -4.23 -0.61
CA SER A 119 9.30 -3.40 -1.41
C SER A 119 10.71 -3.99 -1.40
N PHE A 120 10.92 -5.04 -2.22
CA PHE A 120 12.18 -5.79 -2.27
C PHE A 120 12.96 -5.62 -3.58
N ALA A 121 12.31 -5.16 -4.66
CA ALA A 121 12.91 -5.09 -5.98
C ALA A 121 13.86 -3.91 -6.14
N THR A 122 13.73 -2.86 -5.32
CA THR A 122 14.60 -1.69 -5.36
C THR A 122 15.20 -1.37 -3.98
N PRO A 123 16.43 -0.84 -3.95
CA PRO A 123 17.00 -0.32 -2.71
C PRO A 123 16.32 0.98 -2.27
N ILE A 124 15.72 1.74 -3.18
CA ILE A 124 15.11 3.06 -2.92
C ILE A 124 13.74 2.93 -2.25
N GLY A 125 13.01 1.85 -2.56
CA GLY A 125 11.64 1.65 -2.08
C GLY A 125 11.50 1.57 -0.56
N TYR A 126 12.58 1.28 0.19
CA TYR A 126 12.50 1.24 1.65
C TYR A 126 13.78 1.72 2.36
N GLN A 127 13.61 2.46 3.46
CA GLN A 127 14.73 3.08 4.17
C GLN A 127 15.76 2.06 4.68
N THR A 128 15.31 0.89 5.14
CA THR A 128 16.24 -0.14 5.63
C THR A 128 17.05 -0.76 4.50
N ASN A 129 16.47 -0.90 3.29
CA ASN A 129 17.19 -1.37 2.11
C ASN A 129 18.32 -0.40 1.76
N LEU A 130 18.06 0.92 1.79
CA LEU A 130 19.08 1.95 1.62
C LEU A 130 20.19 1.88 2.67
N MET A 131 19.85 1.62 3.94
CA MET A 131 20.84 1.55 5.03
C MET A 131 21.87 0.44 4.83
N VAL A 132 21.45 -0.72 4.27
CA VAL A 132 22.36 -1.85 4.01
C VAL A 132 22.96 -1.83 2.61
N TYR A 133 22.39 -1.06 1.67
CA TYR A 133 22.83 -1.00 0.28
C TYR A 133 24.32 -0.64 0.16
N GLY A 134 24.76 0.43 0.82
CA GLY A 134 26.16 0.87 0.81
C GLY A 134 27.09 -0.05 1.62
N PRO A 135 26.89 -0.19 2.94
CA PRO A 135 27.76 -1.00 3.80
C PRO A 135 27.79 -2.49 3.44
N GLY A 136 26.70 -3.02 2.87
CA GLY A 136 26.60 -4.41 2.43
C GLY A 136 27.25 -4.70 1.08
N GLY A 137 27.73 -3.68 0.36
CA GLY A 137 28.36 -3.85 -0.95
C GLY A 137 27.40 -4.35 -2.04
N TYR A 138 26.09 -4.18 -1.85
CA TYR A 138 25.08 -4.63 -2.80
C TYR A 138 25.06 -3.76 -4.05
N ARG A 139 24.81 -4.38 -5.20
CA ARG A 139 24.53 -3.68 -6.45
C ARG A 139 23.03 -3.55 -6.62
N PHE A 140 22.60 -2.51 -7.35
CA PHE A 140 21.18 -2.31 -7.67
C PHE A 140 20.56 -3.54 -8.38
N SER A 141 21.36 -4.25 -9.19
CA SER A 141 20.96 -5.49 -9.85
C SER A 141 20.63 -6.63 -8.89
N ASP A 142 21.22 -6.65 -7.70
CA ASP A 142 21.01 -7.73 -6.71
C ASP A 142 19.59 -7.66 -6.14
N TYR A 143 19.11 -6.43 -5.89
CA TYR A 143 17.74 -6.16 -5.47
C TYR A 143 16.73 -6.59 -6.53
N PHE A 144 16.95 -6.24 -7.79
CA PHE A 144 16.06 -6.67 -8.88
C PHE A 144 16.01 -8.20 -9.00
N ARG A 145 17.18 -8.85 -8.95
CA ARG A 145 17.31 -10.30 -9.17
C ARG A 145 16.65 -11.14 -8.08
N ILE A 146 16.72 -10.71 -6.82
CA ILE A 146 16.15 -11.44 -5.68
C ILE A 146 14.76 -10.92 -5.31
N GLY A 147 14.59 -9.60 -5.37
CA GLY A 147 13.37 -8.91 -4.97
C GLY A 147 12.18 -9.19 -5.87
N ILE A 148 12.34 -9.25 -7.19
CA ILE A 148 11.22 -9.56 -8.09
C ILE A 148 10.62 -10.96 -7.80
N PRO A 149 11.42 -12.04 -7.75
CA PRO A 149 10.90 -13.35 -7.36
C PRO A 149 10.20 -13.34 -5.99
N LEU A 150 10.76 -12.61 -5.02
CA LEU A 150 10.18 -12.50 -3.69
C LEU A 150 8.85 -11.75 -3.70
N ASN A 151 8.76 -10.60 -4.38
CA ASN A 151 7.54 -9.83 -4.57
C ASN A 151 6.44 -10.67 -5.22
N ILE A 152 6.78 -11.46 -6.24
CA ILE A 152 5.83 -12.36 -6.91
C ILE A 152 5.35 -13.45 -5.96
N SER A 153 6.26 -14.08 -5.21
CA SER A 153 5.89 -15.15 -4.26
C SER A 153 4.95 -14.64 -3.17
N ILE A 154 5.23 -13.45 -2.63
CA ILE A 154 4.38 -12.79 -1.63
C ILE A 154 3.06 -12.37 -2.25
N GLY A 155 3.07 -11.89 -3.49
CA GLY A 155 1.86 -11.52 -4.22
C GLY A 155 0.92 -12.70 -4.44
N ILE A 156 1.45 -13.85 -4.84
CA ILE A 156 0.66 -15.08 -4.96
C ILE A 156 0.04 -15.45 -3.62
N VAL A 157 0.83 -15.44 -2.54
CA VAL A 157 0.33 -15.76 -1.20
C VAL A 157 -0.73 -14.76 -0.73
N ALA A 158 -0.52 -13.46 -0.95
CA ALA A 158 -1.43 -12.40 -0.53
C ALA A 158 -2.76 -12.48 -1.28
N VAL A 159 -2.70 -12.59 -2.62
CA VAL A 159 -3.89 -12.70 -3.48
C VAL A 159 -4.68 -13.97 -3.18
N LEU A 160 -4.01 -15.07 -2.81
CA LEU A 160 -4.67 -16.32 -2.43
C LEU A 160 -5.31 -16.25 -1.03
N LEU A 161 -4.56 -15.76 -0.04
CA LEU A 161 -5.01 -15.79 1.36
C LEU A 161 -5.98 -14.67 1.73
N ALA A 162 -5.86 -13.48 1.13
CA ALA A 162 -6.72 -12.36 1.52
C ALA A 162 -8.22 -12.64 1.28
N PRO A 163 -8.66 -13.19 0.14
CA PRO A 163 -10.05 -13.57 -0.04
C PRO A 163 -10.49 -14.73 0.85
N LEU A 164 -9.59 -15.66 1.17
CA LEU A 164 -9.91 -16.80 2.06
C LEU A 164 -10.12 -16.35 3.51
N ALA A 165 -9.41 -15.31 3.95
CA ALA A 165 -9.51 -14.81 5.32
C ALA A 165 -10.71 -13.87 5.54
N TRP A 166 -11.06 -13.03 4.56
CA TRP A 166 -12.13 -12.02 4.70
C TRP A 166 -13.38 -12.29 3.88
N GLY A 167 -13.34 -13.22 2.92
CA GLY A 167 -14.37 -13.37 1.90
C GLY A 167 -14.35 -12.22 0.89
N PHE A 168 -14.71 -12.53 -0.36
CA PHE A 168 -15.24 -11.52 -1.27
C PHE A 168 -16.70 -11.24 -0.92
#